data_AF-A0A4R5KQ64-F1
#
_entry.id   AF-A0A4R5KQ64-F1
#
_cell.length_a   1.000
_cell.length_b   1.000
_cell.length_c   1.000
_cell.angle_alpha   90.00
_cell.angle_beta   90.00
_cell.angle_gamma   90.00
#
_symmetry.space_group_name_H-M   'P 1'
#
loop_
_entity.id
_entity.type
_entity.pdbx_description
1 polymer ?
#
loop_
_entity_poly.entity_id
_entity_poly.type
_entity_poly.pdbx_seq_one_letter_code
_entity_poly.pdbx_strand_id
1 'polypeptide(L)'
;MHATGLEGRIIEEVTNSETHHTVVAIDETRCVSAEWPYVIVRNISDYPTLVWSRFELTDAERAAIVAEAERLIGRPYNLAVLFVILFSRAFHVPVPKFIRDWLKRRRPVDCSELCCMALEAGGIERFNTDAALVVPGDFQTMYESLGWLNANQRSSGITAQP
;
A
#
# COMPACT_ATOMS: atom_id res chain seq x y z
N MET A 1 -13.34 -4.18 4.94
CA MET A 1 -14.04 -5.14 4.04
C MET A 1 -13.00 -6.14 3.56
N HIS A 2 -13.11 -7.41 3.94
CA HIS A 2 -12.17 -8.46 3.52
C HIS A 2 -12.19 -8.59 2.00
N ALA A 3 -11.03 -8.65 1.35
CA ALA A 3 -10.92 -9.00 -0.06
C ALA A 3 -11.29 -10.49 -0.24
N THR A 4 -12.58 -10.83 -0.15
CA THR A 4 -13.14 -12.18 -0.37
C THR A 4 -13.33 -12.49 -1.86
N GLY A 5 -12.41 -12.02 -2.70
CA GLY A 5 -12.36 -12.32 -4.13
C GLY A 5 -11.21 -13.28 -4.46
N LEU A 6 -11.32 -13.97 -5.60
CA LEU A 6 -10.24 -14.76 -6.21
C LEU A 6 -8.92 -13.96 -6.33
N GLU A 7 -9.05 -12.64 -6.45
CA GLU A 7 -7.97 -11.65 -6.53
C GLU A 7 -7.13 -11.57 -5.25
N GLY A 8 -7.74 -11.63 -4.06
CA GLY A 8 -7.02 -11.62 -2.79
C GLY A 8 -6.14 -12.85 -2.61
N ARG A 9 -6.64 -14.02 -3.04
CA ARG A 9 -5.90 -15.30 -3.00
C ARG A 9 -4.72 -15.34 -3.98
N ILE A 10 -4.84 -14.70 -5.15
CA ILE A 10 -3.74 -14.61 -6.12
C ILE A 10 -2.65 -13.66 -5.62
N ILE A 11 -3.04 -12.58 -4.94
CA ILE A 11 -2.08 -11.66 -4.29
C ILE A 11 -1.37 -12.39 -3.14
N GLU A 12 -2.09 -13.14 -2.29
CA GLU A 12 -1.53 -13.98 -1.23
C GLU A 12 -0.49 -14.98 -1.77
N GLU A 13 -0.86 -15.78 -2.78
CA GLU A 13 -0.02 -16.85 -3.33
C GLU A 13 1.29 -16.31 -3.94
N VAL A 14 1.24 -15.14 -4.58
CA VAL A 14 2.38 -14.62 -5.34
C VAL A 14 3.21 -13.60 -4.55
N THR A 15 2.61 -12.89 -3.59
CA THR A 15 3.35 -11.89 -2.78
C THR A 15 3.82 -12.45 -1.44
N ASN A 16 3.36 -13.63 -1.02
CA ASN A 16 3.77 -14.34 0.21
C ASN A 16 3.83 -13.41 1.44
N SER A 17 2.83 -12.52 1.55
CA SER A 17 2.75 -11.44 2.54
C SER A 17 1.35 -11.45 3.15
N GLU A 18 1.28 -11.46 4.48
CA GLU A 18 0.02 -11.34 5.26
C GLU A 18 -0.54 -9.91 5.22
N THR A 19 0.27 -8.96 4.73
CA THR A 19 -0.17 -7.60 4.42
C THR A 19 -0.65 -7.56 2.97
N HIS A 20 -1.95 -7.34 2.78
CA HIS A 20 -2.59 -7.34 1.45
C HIS A 20 -2.99 -5.95 0.97
N HIS A 21 -2.88 -4.94 1.82
CA HIS A 21 -3.37 -3.60 1.55
C HIS A 21 -2.64 -2.56 2.38
N THR A 22 -2.51 -1.36 1.82
CA THR A 22 -1.94 -0.19 2.51
C THR A 22 -2.90 0.99 2.39
N VAL A 23 -2.93 1.84 3.41
CA VAL A 23 -3.81 3.02 3.49
C VAL A 23 -3.05 4.19 4.10
N VAL A 24 -3.49 5.41 3.81
CA VAL A 24 -2.94 6.64 4.40
C VAL A 24 -3.98 7.22 5.35
N ALA A 25 -3.66 7.31 6.64
CA ALA A 25 -4.50 8.03 7.60
C ALA A 25 -4.53 9.52 7.25
N ILE A 26 -5.73 10.11 7.22
CA ILE A 26 -5.92 11.55 7.00
C ILE A 26 -6.40 12.26 8.26
N ASP A 27 -6.99 11.52 9.20
CA ASP A 27 -7.26 11.94 10.57
C ASP A 27 -7.39 10.71 11.48
N GLU A 28 -7.87 10.92 12.71
CA GLU A 28 -8.02 9.87 13.74
C GLU A 28 -9.01 8.76 13.36
N THR A 29 -9.93 9.03 12.44
CA THR A 29 -11.06 8.15 12.11
C THR A 29 -11.12 7.74 10.65
N ARG A 30 -10.44 8.46 9.76
CA ARG A 30 -10.52 8.29 8.31
C ARG A 30 -9.17 8.06 7.67
N CYS A 31 -9.19 7.27 6.59
CA CYS A 31 -8.04 7.03 5.74
C CYS A 31 -8.41 7.09 4.26
N VAL A 32 -7.41 7.34 3.42
CA VAL A 32 -7.51 7.16 1.97
C VAL A 32 -7.02 5.76 1.60
N SER A 33 -7.83 5.07 0.81
CA SER A 33 -7.60 3.71 0.32
C SER A 33 -7.73 3.69 -1.20
N ALA A 34 -6.73 3.15 -1.91
CA ALA A 34 -6.87 2.83 -3.32
C ALA A 34 -7.42 1.40 -3.43
N GLU A 35 -8.68 1.23 -3.80
CA GLU A 35 -9.34 -0.06 -3.93
C GLU A 35 -10.19 -0.10 -5.20
N TRP A 36 -10.64 -1.27 -5.65
CA TRP A 36 -11.47 -1.33 -6.84
C TRP A 36 -12.84 -0.64 -6.58
N PRO A 37 -13.30 0.30 -7.44
CA PRO A 37 -12.71 0.76 -8.71
C PRO A 37 -11.87 2.03 -8.61
N TYR A 38 -11.82 2.71 -7.47
CA TYR A 38 -11.23 4.03 -7.31
C TYR A 38 -10.54 4.22 -5.96
N VAL A 39 -9.69 5.24 -5.89
CA VAL A 39 -9.23 5.82 -4.62
C VAL A 39 -10.37 6.52 -3.91
N ILE A 40 -10.64 6.14 -2.66
CA ILE A 40 -11.75 6.65 -1.87
C ILE A 40 -11.35 6.86 -0.40
N VAL A 41 -12.17 7.63 0.31
CA VAL A 41 -12.07 7.77 1.77
C VAL A 41 -12.85 6.64 2.44
N ARG A 42 -12.25 6.04 3.46
CA ARG A 42 -12.82 4.98 4.29
C ARG A 42 -12.70 5.33 5.76
N ASN A 43 -13.51 4.68 6.59
CA ASN A 43 -13.30 4.72 8.02
C ASN A 43 -12.15 3.77 8.36
N ILE A 44 -11.26 4.18 9.27
CA ILE A 44 -10.17 3.32 9.76
C ILE A 44 -10.73 2.02 10.36
N SER A 45 -11.92 2.10 10.98
CA SER A 45 -12.63 0.92 11.52
C SER A 45 -12.99 -0.14 10.48
N ASP A 46 -12.95 0.18 9.18
CA ASP A 46 -13.20 -0.78 8.10
C ASP A 46 -12.02 -1.78 7.93
N TYR A 47 -10.90 -1.52 8.60
CA TYR A 47 -9.67 -2.31 8.60
C TYR A 47 -9.22 -2.66 10.03
N PRO A 48 -9.77 -3.74 10.63
CA PRO A 48 -9.57 -4.06 12.06
C PRO A 48 -8.14 -4.47 12.42
N THR A 49 -7.30 -4.80 11.45
CA THR A 49 -5.95 -5.34 11.66
C THR A 49 -4.85 -4.41 11.13
N LEU A 50 -5.11 -3.09 11.05
CA LEU A 50 -4.09 -2.14 10.59
C LEU A 50 -2.92 -2.04 11.56
N VAL A 51 -1.74 -1.93 10.96
CA VAL A 51 -0.53 -1.51 11.65
C VAL A 51 -0.08 -0.19 11.04
N TRP A 52 0.03 0.84 11.89
CA TRP A 52 0.42 2.17 11.47
C TRP A 52 1.94 2.36 11.51
N SER A 53 2.45 3.18 10.58
CA SER A 53 3.82 3.66 10.66
C SER A 53 4.02 4.48 11.94
N ARG A 54 5.26 4.48 12.44
CA ARG A 54 5.65 5.28 13.61
C ARG A 54 6.68 6.34 13.23
N PHE A 55 6.55 6.90 12.03
CA PHE A 55 7.40 8.00 11.61
C PHE A 55 7.17 9.20 12.54
N GLU A 56 8.25 9.80 13.05
CA GLU A 56 8.19 11.08 13.73
C GLU A 56 8.01 12.16 12.67
N LEU A 57 6.75 12.56 12.47
CA LEU A 57 6.39 13.60 11.50
C LEU A 57 6.21 14.94 12.21
N THR A 58 6.64 16.01 11.56
CA THR A 58 6.20 17.37 11.85
C THR A 58 4.79 17.60 11.33
N ASP A 59 4.15 18.69 11.76
CA ASP A 59 2.81 19.05 11.27
C ASP A 59 2.82 19.40 9.78
N ALA A 60 3.92 19.96 9.27
CA ALA A 60 4.08 20.26 7.85
C ALA A 60 4.18 18.98 7.01
N GLU A 61 4.96 17.99 7.46
CA GLU A 61 5.08 16.69 6.78
C GLU A 61 3.76 15.91 6.82
N ARG A 62 3.07 15.91 7.98
CA ARG A 62 1.71 15.35 8.09
C ARG A 62 0.76 16.01 7.10
N ALA A 63 0.71 17.34 7.06
CA ALA A 63 -0.15 18.06 6.14
C ALA A 63 0.15 17.74 4.67
N ALA A 64 1.43 17.60 4.30
CA ALA A 64 1.84 17.25 2.94
C ALA A 64 1.40 15.82 2.55
N ILE A 65 1.59 14.84 3.46
CA ILE A 65 1.11 13.46 3.28
C ILE A 65 -0.41 13.43 3.07
N VAL A 66 -1.16 14.14 3.92
CA VAL A 66 -2.62 14.21 3.84
C VAL A 66 -3.06 14.85 2.53
N ALA A 67 -2.49 16.02 2.19
CA ALA A 67 -2.85 16.73 0.98
C ALA A 67 -2.59 15.89 -0.29
N GLU A 68 -1.48 15.15 -0.34
CA GLU A 68 -1.20 14.28 -1.47
C GLU A 68 -2.17 13.11 -1.53
N ALA A 69 -2.47 12.45 -0.40
CA ALA A 69 -3.44 11.36 -0.36
C ALA A 69 -4.84 11.83 -0.82
N GLU A 70 -5.29 12.99 -0.34
CA GLU A 70 -6.59 13.57 -0.75
C GLU A 70 -6.62 13.93 -2.23
N ARG A 71 -5.52 14.43 -2.79
CA ARG A 71 -5.39 14.75 -4.23
C ARG A 71 -5.56 13.53 -5.13
N LEU A 72 -5.30 12.32 -4.61
CA LEU A 72 -5.45 11.07 -5.36
C LEU A 72 -6.88 10.52 -5.34
N ILE A 73 -7.78 11.05 -4.49
CA ILE A 73 -9.18 10.62 -4.42
C ILE A 73 -9.86 10.70 -5.80
N GLY A 74 -10.60 9.66 -6.16
CA GLY A 74 -11.31 9.52 -7.43
C GLY A 74 -10.42 9.04 -8.59
N ARG A 75 -9.11 8.82 -8.39
CA ARG A 75 -8.30 8.15 -9.41
C ARG A 75 -8.72 6.68 -9.55
N PRO A 76 -8.75 6.13 -10.77
CA PRO A 76 -9.04 4.71 -10.97
C PRO A 76 -8.00 3.82 -10.29
N TYR A 77 -8.43 2.67 -9.78
CA TYR A 77 -7.53 1.65 -9.25
C TYR A 77 -6.77 0.93 -10.36
N ASN A 78 -5.49 0.62 -10.14
CA ASN A 78 -4.66 -0.01 -11.16
C ASN A 78 -4.51 -1.53 -11.03
N LEU A 79 -5.38 -2.28 -11.68
CA LEU A 79 -5.24 -3.74 -11.81
C LEU A 79 -4.04 -4.17 -12.69
N ALA A 80 -3.66 -3.36 -13.68
CA ALA A 80 -2.60 -3.74 -14.62
C ALA A 80 -1.21 -3.79 -13.97
N VAL A 81 -0.95 -2.93 -12.98
CA VAL A 81 0.29 -2.99 -12.18
C VAL A 81 0.41 -4.30 -11.44
N LEU A 82 -0.69 -4.78 -10.87
CA LEU A 82 -0.68 -6.02 -10.13
C LEU A 82 -0.11 -7.14 -11.00
N PHE A 83 -0.62 -7.32 -12.23
CA PHE A 83 -0.08 -8.34 -13.15
C PHE A 83 1.41 -8.14 -13.48
N VAL A 84 1.85 -6.90 -13.71
CA VAL A 84 3.26 -6.60 -14.02
C VAL A 84 4.17 -6.94 -12.85
N ILE A 85 3.78 -6.58 -11.62
CA ILE A 85 4.59 -6.85 -10.42
C ILE A 85 4.59 -8.34 -10.11
N LEU A 86 3.42 -8.99 -10.14
CA LEU A 86 3.29 -10.43 -9.93
C LEU A 86 4.18 -11.22 -10.91
N PHE A 87 4.15 -10.86 -12.20
CA PHE A 87 5.01 -11.47 -13.21
C PHE A 87 6.51 -11.20 -12.96
N SER A 88 6.88 -9.95 -12.68
CA SER A 88 8.27 -9.58 -12.43
C SER A 88 8.86 -10.32 -11.23
N ARG A 89 8.09 -10.45 -10.14
CA ARG A 89 8.51 -11.18 -8.93
C ARG A 89 8.55 -12.69 -9.16
N ALA A 90 7.52 -13.29 -9.75
CA ALA A 90 7.46 -14.74 -9.97
C ALA A 90 8.62 -15.25 -10.83
N PHE A 91 9.00 -14.49 -11.87
CA PHE A 91 10.06 -14.89 -12.80
C PHE A 91 11.42 -14.25 -12.52
N HIS A 92 11.55 -13.44 -11.47
CA HIS A 92 12.77 -12.67 -11.16
C HIS A 92 13.27 -11.84 -12.36
N VAL A 93 12.36 -11.37 -13.21
CA VAL A 93 12.67 -10.62 -14.43
C VAL A 93 12.51 -9.12 -14.15
N PRO A 94 13.50 -8.27 -14.49
CA PRO A 94 13.35 -6.84 -14.32
C PRO A 94 12.23 -6.29 -15.20
N VAL A 95 11.38 -5.43 -14.65
CA VAL A 95 10.36 -4.72 -15.43
C VAL A 95 11.03 -3.88 -16.53
N PRO A 96 10.72 -4.09 -17.82
CA PRO A 96 11.28 -3.33 -18.92
C PRO A 96 11.09 -1.82 -18.77
N LYS A 97 12.07 -1.03 -19.21
CA LYS A 97 12.05 0.44 -19.09
C LYS A 97 10.78 1.08 -19.65
N PHE A 98 10.30 0.63 -20.82
CA PHE A 98 9.08 1.19 -21.43
C PHE A 98 7.84 0.97 -20.56
N ILE A 99 7.77 -0.15 -19.82
CA ILE A 99 6.68 -0.42 -18.89
C ILE A 99 6.80 0.51 -17.69
N ARG A 100 8.00 0.68 -17.12
CA ARG A 100 8.25 1.65 -16.03
C ARG A 100 7.85 3.07 -16.44
N ASP A 101 8.24 3.50 -17.64
CA ASP A 101 7.90 4.82 -18.17
C ASP A 101 6.40 4.99 -18.45
N TRP A 102 5.71 3.92 -18.86
CA TRP A 102 4.25 3.92 -18.97
C TRP A 102 3.59 4.01 -17.59
N LEU A 103 4.09 3.23 -16.62
CA LEU A 103 3.61 3.22 -15.25
C LEU A 103 3.74 4.58 -14.57
N LYS A 104 4.80 5.35 -14.85
CA LYS A 104 4.98 6.71 -14.31
C LYS A 104 4.03 7.75 -14.89
N ARG A 105 3.55 7.55 -16.12
CA ARG A 105 2.71 8.52 -16.84
C ARG A 105 1.21 8.26 -16.71
N ARG A 106 0.84 7.08 -16.20
CA ARG A 106 -0.56 6.68 -16.11
C ARG A 106 -1.29 7.45 -15.01
N ARG A 107 -2.61 7.49 -15.13
CA ARG A 107 -3.51 8.08 -14.12
C ARG A 107 -3.94 7.10 -13.02
N PRO A 108 -4.22 5.81 -13.29
CA PRO A 108 -4.60 4.87 -12.25
C PRO A 108 -3.55 4.80 -11.15
N VAL A 109 -3.91 4.36 -9.94
CA VAL A 109 -2.98 4.17 -8.81
C VAL A 109 -3.39 2.92 -8.01
N ASP A 110 -2.43 2.20 -7.44
CA ASP A 110 -2.70 1.11 -6.49
C ASP A 110 -2.46 1.54 -5.04
N CYS A 111 -2.75 0.65 -4.08
CA CYS A 111 -2.70 0.98 -2.66
C CYS A 111 -1.28 1.28 -2.15
N SER A 112 -0.28 0.56 -2.65
CA SER A 112 1.12 0.74 -2.24
C SER A 112 1.72 1.97 -2.88
N GLU A 113 1.47 2.18 -4.18
CA GLU A 113 1.85 3.38 -4.89
C GLU A 113 1.25 4.64 -4.24
N LEU A 114 -0.02 4.60 -3.84
CA LEU A 114 -0.66 5.70 -3.11
C LEU A 114 0.10 6.04 -1.82
N CYS A 115 0.49 5.03 -1.04
CA CYS A 115 1.23 5.24 0.20
C CYS A 115 2.65 5.76 -0.05
N CYS A 116 3.33 5.25 -1.08
CA CYS A 116 4.64 5.77 -1.49
C CYS A 116 4.57 7.24 -1.88
N MET A 117 3.64 7.60 -2.77
CA MET A 117 3.46 8.99 -3.21
C MET A 117 3.16 9.92 -2.03
N ALA A 118 2.31 9.50 -1.09
CA ALA A 118 1.99 10.28 0.10
C ALA A 118 3.21 10.46 1.01
N LEU A 119 3.98 9.39 1.29
CA LEU A 119 5.21 9.47 2.09
C LEU A 119 6.28 10.35 1.42
N GLU A 120 6.47 10.23 0.11
CA GLU A 120 7.39 11.06 -0.67
C GLU A 120 7.01 12.55 -0.57
N ALA A 121 5.71 12.88 -0.62
CA ALA A 121 5.25 14.25 -0.43
C ALA A 121 5.57 14.80 0.97
N GLY A 122 5.64 13.93 1.98
CA GLY A 122 6.12 14.23 3.33
C GLY A 122 7.64 14.17 3.50
N GLY A 123 8.42 14.02 2.42
CA GLY A 123 9.90 13.94 2.49
C GLY A 123 10.44 12.57 2.93
N ILE A 124 9.61 11.53 2.95
CA ILE A 124 10.01 10.17 3.37
C ILE A 124 10.19 9.29 2.13
N GLU A 125 11.44 9.21 1.66
CA GLU A 125 11.86 8.29 0.60
C GLU A 125 12.41 7.00 1.23
N ARG A 126 11.70 5.87 1.06
CA ARG A 126 12.08 4.58 1.69
C ARG A 126 12.32 3.43 0.74
N PHE A 127 11.84 3.54 -0.49
CA PHE A 127 11.99 2.49 -1.49
C PHE A 127 12.94 2.98 -2.57
N ASN A 128 14.00 2.21 -2.85
CA ASN A 128 14.96 2.48 -3.93
C ASN A 128 14.41 2.10 -5.32
N THR A 129 13.08 1.98 -5.46
CA THR A 129 12.39 1.59 -6.69
C THR A 129 11.26 2.57 -6.96
N ASP A 130 10.76 2.56 -8.20
CA ASP A 130 9.59 3.35 -8.58
C ASP A 130 8.38 2.97 -7.70
N ALA A 131 7.66 3.96 -7.16
CA ALA A 131 6.46 3.77 -6.33
C ALA A 131 5.45 2.79 -6.94
N ALA A 132 5.27 2.86 -8.27
CA ALA A 132 4.41 1.96 -9.06
C ALA A 132 4.81 0.46 -9.04
N LEU A 133 5.94 0.12 -8.44
CA LEU A 133 6.45 -1.26 -8.34
C LEU A 133 6.50 -1.76 -6.89
N VAL A 134 6.22 -0.87 -5.93
CA VAL A 134 6.13 -1.23 -4.51
C VAL A 134 4.84 -1.99 -4.28
N VAL A 135 4.89 -3.04 -3.44
CA VAL A 135 3.70 -3.82 -3.03
C VAL A 135 3.53 -3.79 -1.52
N PRO A 136 2.37 -4.22 -0.99
CA PRO A 136 2.15 -4.19 0.46
C PRO A 136 3.19 -4.98 1.26
N GLY A 137 3.71 -6.08 0.71
CA GLY A 137 4.79 -6.86 1.33
C GLY A 137 6.12 -6.10 1.47
N ASP A 138 6.38 -5.09 0.65
CA ASP A 138 7.56 -4.23 0.81
C ASP A 138 7.42 -3.33 2.05
N PHE A 139 6.21 -2.82 2.31
CA PHE A 139 5.90 -2.09 3.55
C PHE A 139 6.02 -3.00 4.78
N GLN A 140 5.53 -4.24 4.69
CA GLN A 140 5.70 -5.22 5.76
C GLN A 140 7.19 -5.44 6.06
N THR A 141 7.99 -5.74 5.04
CA THR A 141 9.45 -5.95 5.17
C THR A 141 10.12 -4.72 5.79
N MET A 142 9.73 -3.52 5.36
CA MET A 142 10.22 -2.26 5.93
C MET A 142 9.85 -2.14 7.42
N TYR A 143 8.58 -2.34 7.79
CA TYR A 143 8.12 -2.21 9.17
C TYR A 143 8.77 -3.25 10.09
N GLU A 144 8.99 -4.47 9.61
CA GLU A 144 9.74 -5.50 10.33
C GLU A 144 11.19 -5.07 10.56
N SER A 145 11.85 -4.52 9.53
CA SER A 145 13.23 -4.02 9.67
C SER A 145 13.37 -2.84 10.65
N LEU A 146 12.30 -2.06 10.82
CA LEU A 146 12.22 -0.94 11.77
C LEU A 146 11.75 -1.38 13.17
N GLY A 147 11.44 -2.67 13.37
CA GLY A 147 10.94 -3.20 14.65
C GLY A 147 9.52 -2.75 15.00
N TRP A 148 8.73 -2.32 14.00
CA TRP A 148 7.34 -1.91 14.19
C TRP A 148 6.35 -3.07 14.09
N LEU A 149 6.74 -4.13 13.37
CA LEU A 149 6.07 -5.41 13.29
C LEU A 149 6.95 -6.49 13.93
N ASN A 150 6.39 -7.23 14.89
CA ASN A 150 7.05 -8.40 15.48
C ASN A 150 6.51 -9.69 14.85
N ALA A 151 7.35 -10.73 14.76
CA ALA A 151 6.96 -12.04 14.23
C ALA A 151 5.73 -12.67 14.94
N ASN A 152 5.46 -12.31 16.20
CA ASN A 152 4.30 -12.80 16.96
C ASN A 152 2.97 -12.09 16.61
N GLN A 153 3.01 -10.97 15.88
CA GLN A 153 1.80 -10.29 15.39
C GLN A 153 1.32 -10.85 14.05
N ARG A 154 2.11 -11.72 13.42
CA ARG A 154 1.76 -12.47 12.20
C ARG A 154 0.59 -13.43 12.42
N SER A 155 0.51 -14.01 13.63
CA SER A 155 -0.49 -15.03 14.01
C SER A 155 -1.81 -14.50 14.57
N SER A 156 -1.97 -13.20 14.79
CA SER A 156 -3.17 -12.64 15.46
C SER A 156 -4.40 -12.51 14.55
N GLY A 157 -4.30 -12.88 13.27
CA GLY A 157 -5.43 -12.98 12.35
C GLY A 157 -6.38 -14.14 12.64
N ILE A 158 -6.02 -15.04 13.56
CA ILE A 158 -6.87 -16.14 14.05
C ILE A 158 -6.99 -16.01 15.57
N THR A 159 -7.78 -15.06 16.04
CA THR A 159 -8.50 -15.16 17.31
C THR A 159 -9.58 -14.10 17.31
N ALA A 160 -10.69 -14.41 16.65
CA ALA A 160 -11.96 -13.91 17.14
C ALA A 160 -12.20 -14.59 18.48
N GLN A 161 -12.26 -13.82 19.55
CA GLN A 161 -12.90 -14.20 20.80
C GLN A 161 -13.52 -12.95 21.43
N PRO A 162 -14.57 -13.11 22.25
CA PRO A 162 -14.83 -14.23 23.16
C PRO A 162 -15.45 -15.47 22.52
#